data_AF-A0A2M7TC94-F1
#
_entry.id   AF-A0A2M7TC94-F1
#
_cell.length_a   1.000
_cell.length_b   1.000
_cell.length_c   1.000
_cell.angle_alpha   90.00
_cell.angle_beta   90.00
_cell.angle_gamma   90.00
#
_symmetry.space_group_name_H-M   'P 1'
#
loop_
_entity.id
_entity.type
_entity.pdbx_description
1 polymer ?
#
loop_
_entity_poly.entity_id
_entity_poly.type
_entity_poly.pdbx_seq_one_letter_code
_entity_poly.pdbx_strand_id
1 'polypeptide(L)'
;MFFGPLPHPQVLAGYEQICPGAADRIISMAEKQSDHRQGLEKKVTASNIDNEKMGMYFAFLALLAFLIVGTVLLMCDKELAGLITLIATGGVFIGNYILTKKKEKEISEKKKKKIKTEEEEN
;
A
#
# COMPACT_ATOMS: atom_id res chain seq x y z
N MET A 1 -21.99 -15.50 -22.19
CA MET A 1 -22.11 -14.17 -21.57
C MET A 1 -20.83 -13.41 -21.85
N PHE A 2 -20.92 -12.26 -22.51
CA PHE A 2 -19.76 -11.43 -22.81
C PHE A 2 -19.58 -10.43 -21.66
N PHE A 3 -18.48 -10.56 -20.90
CA PHE A 3 -18.11 -9.64 -19.84
C PHE A 3 -16.82 -8.94 -20.24
N GLY A 4 -16.96 -7.69 -20.65
CA GLY A 4 -15.87 -6.79 -20.93
C GLY A 4 -16.32 -5.36 -20.65
N PRO A 5 -15.41 -4.39 -20.61
CA PRO A 5 -15.73 -2.98 -20.42
C PRO A 5 -16.59 -2.40 -21.57
N LEU A 6 -16.75 -3.16 -22.66
CA LEU A 6 -17.58 -2.81 -23.81
C LEU A 6 -18.85 -3.67 -23.86
N PRO A 7 -20.00 -3.07 -24.23
CA PRO A 7 -21.23 -3.82 -24.51
C PRO A 7 -21.03 -4.84 -25.62
N HIS A 8 -21.92 -5.84 -25.69
CA HIS A 8 -21.93 -6.79 -26.78
C HIS A 8 -22.08 -6.07 -28.15
N PRO A 9 -21.40 -6.50 -29.23
CA PRO A 9 -21.42 -5.81 -30.52
C PRO A 9 -22.81 -5.52 -31.08
N GLN A 10 -23.77 -6.44 -30.88
CA GLN A 10 -25.17 -6.25 -31.29
C GLN A 10 -25.85 -5.10 -30.54
N VAL A 11 -25.54 -4.91 -29.25
CA VAL A 11 -26.06 -3.81 -28.43
C VAL A 11 -25.43 -2.49 -28.88
N LEU A 12 -24.12 -2.51 -29.15
CA LEU A 12 -23.39 -1.34 -29.65
C LEU A 12 -23.94 -0.86 -31.00
N ALA A 13 -24.24 -1.80 -31.90
CA ALA A 13 -24.87 -1.51 -33.20
C ALA A 13 -26.29 -0.92 -33.04
N GLY A 14 -27.05 -1.37 -32.03
CA GLY A 14 -28.35 -0.79 -31.69
C GLY A 14 -28.24 0.67 -31.24
N TYR A 15 -27.25 1.01 -30.41
CA TYR A 15 -27.00 2.40 -30.01
C TYR A 15 -26.63 3.29 -31.19
N GLU A 16 -25.82 2.79 -32.12
CA GLU A 16 -25.42 3.54 -33.32
C GLU A 16 -26.61 3.81 -34.26
N GLN A 17 -27.53 2.85 -34.38
CA GLN A 17 -28.75 3.04 -35.18
C GLN A 17 -29.72 4.05 -34.56
N ILE A 18 -29.83 4.09 -33.23
CA ILE A 18 -30.72 5.02 -32.52
C ILE A 18 -30.11 6.44 -32.49
N CYS A 19 -28.80 6.54 -32.27
CA CYS A 19 -28.08 7.80 -32.18
C CYS A 19 -26.70 7.63 -32.84
N PRO A 20 -26.54 8.07 -34.09
CA PRO A 20 -25.25 7.99 -34.79
C PRO A 20 -24.12 8.66 -33.99
N GLY A 21 -22.99 7.98 -33.85
CA GLY A 21 -21.84 8.36 -33.03
C GLY A 21 -21.91 7.90 -31.57
N ALA A 22 -22.98 7.23 -31.13
CA ALA A 22 -23.08 6.71 -29.77
C ALA A 22 -22.10 5.55 -29.51
N ALA A 23 -21.87 4.67 -30.49
CA ALA A 23 -20.94 3.56 -30.35
C ALA A 23 -19.50 4.05 -30.08
N ASP A 24 -19.05 5.04 -30.87
CA ASP A 24 -17.73 5.65 -30.73
C ASP A 24 -17.54 6.32 -29.36
N ARG A 25 -18.57 7.04 -28.88
CA ARG A 25 -18.56 7.66 -27.55
C ARG A 25 -18.45 6.63 -26.42
N ILE A 26 -19.14 5.50 -26.54
CA ILE A 26 -19.09 4.41 -25.55
C ILE A 26 -17.70 3.77 -25.54
N ILE A 27 -17.14 3.47 -26.71
CA ILE A 27 -15.79 2.91 -26.84
C ILE A 27 -14.76 3.89 -26.24
N SER A 28 -14.82 5.16 -26.65
CA SER A 28 -13.96 6.23 -26.13
C SER A 28 -14.07 6.38 -24.60
N MET A 29 -15.25 6.18 -24.03
CA MET A 29 -15.46 6.24 -22.59
C MET A 29 -14.77 5.06 -21.87
N ALA A 30 -14.89 3.86 -22.43
CA ALA A 30 -14.23 2.66 -21.90
C ALA A 30 -12.70 2.77 -22.00
N GLU A 31 -12.17 3.30 -23.10
CA GLU A 31 -10.74 3.57 -23.27
C GLU A 31 -10.23 4.57 -22.23
N LYS A 32 -10.91 5.71 -22.06
CA LYS A 32 -10.55 6.71 -21.05
C LYS A 32 -10.57 6.16 -19.63
N GLN A 33 -11.54 5.30 -19.31
CA GLN A 33 -11.60 4.61 -18.02
C GLN A 33 -10.42 3.65 -17.84
N SER A 34 -10.08 2.88 -18.87
CA SER A 34 -8.91 2.00 -18.87
C SER A 34 -7.62 2.79 -18.65
N ASP A 35 -7.42 3.89 -19.38
CA ASP A 35 -6.25 4.76 -19.27
C ASP A 35 -6.16 5.42 -17.90
N HIS A 36 -7.28 5.89 -17.36
CA HIS A 36 -7.33 6.46 -16.02
C HIS A 36 -6.91 5.42 -14.97
N ARG A 37 -7.47 4.21 -15.04
CA ARG A 37 -7.15 3.12 -14.13
C ARG A 37 -5.67 2.71 -14.24
N GLN A 38 -5.15 2.53 -15.45
CA GLN A 38 -3.74 2.25 -15.68
C GLN A 38 -2.85 3.38 -15.12
N GLY A 39 -3.28 4.63 -15.26
CA GLY A 39 -2.59 5.79 -14.69
C GLY A 39 -2.52 5.75 -13.15
N LEU A 40 -3.62 5.38 -12.50
CA LEU A 40 -3.65 5.18 -11.05
C LEU A 40 -2.77 4.01 -10.61
N GLU A 41 -2.83 2.87 -11.30
CA GLU A 41 -2.00 1.69 -11.01
C GLU A 41 -0.50 2.02 -11.12
N LYS A 42 -0.10 2.77 -12.16
CA LYS A 42 1.28 3.26 -12.32
C LYS A 42 1.70 4.19 -11.18
N LYS A 43 0.85 5.14 -10.78
CA LYS A 43 1.14 6.08 -9.67
C LYS A 43 1.30 5.36 -8.34
N VAL A 44 0.41 4.41 -8.04
CA VAL A 44 0.48 3.61 -6.81
C VAL A 44 1.76 2.78 -6.79
N THR A 45 2.10 2.14 -7.91
CA THR A 45 3.33 1.34 -8.04
C THR A 45 4.57 2.20 -7.86
N ALA A 46 4.63 3.36 -8.53
CA ALA A 46 5.74 4.31 -8.39
C ALA A 46 5.89 4.82 -6.95
N SER A 47 4.78 5.21 -6.31
CA SER A 47 4.79 5.66 -4.92
C SER A 47 5.25 4.56 -3.96
N ASN A 48 4.91 3.30 -4.22
CA ASN A 48 5.38 2.17 -3.41
C ASN A 48 6.90 1.99 -3.54
N ILE A 49 7.43 2.08 -4.76
CA ILE A 49 8.87 1.99 -5.02
C ILE A 49 9.62 3.12 -4.30
N ASP A 50 9.10 4.35 -4.36
CA ASP A 50 9.74 5.49 -3.73
C ASP A 50 9.71 5.38 -2.20
N ASN A 51 8.58 4.94 -1.63
CA ASN A 51 8.48 4.67 -0.19
C ASN A 51 9.45 3.57 0.26
N GLU A 52 9.61 2.50 -0.53
CA GLU A 52 10.55 1.42 -0.25
C GLU A 52 12.00 1.91 -0.27
N LYS A 53 12.37 2.70 -1.29
CA LYS A 53 13.69 3.34 -1.37
C LYS A 53 13.97 4.23 -0.17
N MET A 54 13.01 5.08 0.22
CA MET A 54 13.16 5.95 1.39
C MET A 54 13.34 5.12 2.68
N GLY A 55 12.55 4.06 2.85
CA GLY A 55 12.71 3.12 3.96
C GLY A 55 14.11 2.50 4.00
N MET A 56 14.65 2.09 2.86
CA MET A 56 16.00 1.55 2.75
C MET A 56 17.07 2.58 3.12
N TYR A 57 16.93 3.84 2.68
CA TYR A 57 17.85 4.91 3.08
C TYR A 57 17.83 5.19 4.58
N PHE A 58 16.65 5.24 5.21
CA PHE A 58 16.55 5.42 6.67
C PHE A 58 17.12 4.24 7.43
N ALA A 59 16.91 3.00 6.96
CA ALA A 59 17.49 1.81 7.56
C ALA A 59 19.02 1.82 7.46
N PHE A 60 19.56 2.19 6.30
CA PHE A 60 21.01 2.35 6.09
C PHE A 60 21.60 3.42 7.02
N LEU A 61 20.95 4.58 7.13
CA LEU A 61 21.40 5.66 8.01
C LEU A 61 21.34 5.26 9.49
N ALA A 62 20.29 4.54 9.90
CA ALA A 62 20.17 4.01 11.27
C ALA A 62 21.26 2.98 11.58
N LEU A 63 21.57 2.08 10.65
CA LEU A 63 22.68 1.14 10.77
C LEU A 63 24.01 1.88 10.94
N LEU A 64 24.27 2.89 10.10
CA LEU A 64 25.49 3.70 10.18
C LEU A 64 25.59 4.42 11.54
N ALA A 65 24.49 4.98 12.03
CA ALA A 65 24.43 5.61 13.34
C ALA A 65 24.74 4.60 14.47
N PHE A 66 24.18 3.39 14.42
CA PHE A 66 24.50 2.34 15.39
C PHE A 66 25.97 1.93 15.35
N LEU A 67 26.58 1.84 14.17
CA LEU A 67 28.01 1.53 14.04
C LEU A 67 28.88 2.64 14.66
N ILE A 68 28.56 3.91 14.41
CA ILE A 68 29.28 5.05 14.99
C ILE A 68 29.14 5.05 16.52
N VAL A 69 27.91 4.92 17.02
CA VAL A 69 27.63 4.87 18.47
C VAL A 69 28.37 3.69 19.11
N GLY A 70 28.32 2.51 18.51
CA GLY A 70 29.05 1.33 18.99
C GLY A 70 30.56 1.56 19.05
N THR A 71 31.14 2.19 18.01
CA THR A 71 32.58 2.49 17.97
C THR A 71 32.99 3.49 19.04
N VAL A 72 32.22 4.56 19.25
CA VAL A 72 32.46 5.55 20.32
C VAL A 72 32.35 4.91 21.70
N LEU A 73 31.38 4.01 21.88
CA LEU A 73 31.15 3.33 23.15
C LEU A 73 32.32 2.40 23.52
N LEU A 74 32.91 1.70 22.54
CA LEU A 74 34.13 0.91 22.72
C LEU A 74 35.32 1.78 23.15
N MET A 75 35.43 2.99 22.60
CA MET A 75 36.51 3.93 22.99
C MET A 75 36.33 4.52 24.40
N CYS A 76 35.11 4.51 24.96
CA CYS A 76 34.81 5.07 26.28
C CYS A 76 34.83 4.06 27.44
N ASP A 77 35.19 2.79 27.20
CA ASP A 77 35.36 1.73 28.23
C ASP A 77 34.10 1.48 29.12
N LYS A 78 32.93 1.96 28.67
CA LYS A 78 31.62 1.78 29.33
C LYS A 78 30.80 0.70 28.63
N GLU A 79 31.41 -0.46 28.39
CA GLU A 79 30.82 -1.55 27.61
C GLU A 79 29.46 -2.01 28.15
N LEU A 80 29.33 -2.20 29.47
CA LEU A 80 28.11 -2.76 30.08
C LEU A 80 26.93 -1.78 30.09
N ALA A 81 27.16 -0.52 30.47
CA ALA A 81 26.09 0.45 30.57
C ALA A 81 25.50 0.80 29.20
N GLY A 82 26.36 0.95 28.18
CA GLY A 82 25.91 1.30 26.84
C GLY A 82 25.18 0.17 26.13
N LEU A 83 25.60 -1.09 26.32
CA LEU A 83 24.89 -2.26 25.80
C LEU A 83 23.48 -2.38 26.38
N ILE A 84 23.32 -2.19 27.70
CA ILE A 84 22.01 -2.27 28.35
C ILE A 84 21.06 -1.20 27.79
N THR A 85 21.52 0.04 27.60
CA THR A 85 20.69 1.10 27.02
C THR A 85 20.31 0.84 25.56
N LEU A 86 21.20 0.25 24.76
CA LEU A 86 20.94 -0.06 23.35
C LEU A 86 19.92 -1.19 23.20
N ILE A 87 20.04 -2.24 24.02
CA ILE A 87 19.09 -3.36 24.05
C ILE A 87 17.72 -2.88 24.57
N ALA A 88 17.69 -2.06 25.62
CA ALA A 88 16.44 -1.55 26.20
C ALA A 88 15.67 -0.67 25.20
N THR A 89 16.36 0.25 24.52
CA THR A 89 15.74 1.11 23.51
C THR A 89 15.27 0.32 22.30
N GLY A 90 16.09 -0.58 21.76
CA GLY A 90 15.70 -1.48 20.66
C GLY A 90 14.47 -2.34 21.00
N GLY A 91 14.42 -2.88 22.22
CA GLY A 91 13.30 -3.68 22.72
C GLY A 91 11.98 -2.90 22.76
N VAL A 92 12.00 -1.62 23.16
CA VAL A 92 10.80 -0.75 23.16
C VAL A 92 10.29 -0.51 21.74
N PHE A 93 11.18 -0.26 20.78
CA PHE A 93 10.79 -0.06 19.38
C PHE A 93 10.19 -1.32 18.77
N ILE A 94 10.83 -2.49 18.96
CA ILE A 94 10.33 -3.78 18.46
C ILE A 94 8.99 -4.12 19.13
N GLY A 95 8.87 -3.91 20.45
CA GLY A 95 7.63 -4.10 21.19
C GLY A 95 6.49 -3.23 20.67
N ASN A 96 6.73 -1.94 20.47
CA ASN A 96 5.75 -1.01 19.92
C ASN A 96 5.33 -1.37 18.49
N TYR A 97 6.27 -1.82 17.65
CA TYR A 97 5.96 -2.26 16.29
C TYR A 97 5.06 -3.50 16.29
N ILE A 98 5.36 -4.50 17.13
CA ILE A 98 4.53 -5.71 17.26
C ILE A 98 3.13 -5.36 17.77
N LEU A 99 3.02 -4.51 18.78
CA LEU A 99 1.73 -4.06 19.33
C LEU A 99 0.91 -3.28 18.29
N THR A 100 1.55 -2.39 17.53
CA THR A 100 0.91 -1.64 16.45
C THR A 100 0.39 -2.58 15.36
N LYS A 101 1.22 -3.52 14.90
CA LYS A 101 0.83 -4.50 13.88
C LYS A 101 -0.30 -5.42 14.34
N LYS A 102 -0.36 -5.75 15.63
CA LYS A 102 -1.48 -6.51 16.21
C LYS A 102 -2.78 -5.69 16.20
N LYS A 103 -2.73 -4.41 16.58
CA LYS A 103 -3.89 -3.51 16.53
C LYS A 103 -4.43 -3.34 15.11
N GLU A 104 -3.56 -3.17 14.11
CA GLU A 104 -3.98 -3.04 12.71
C GLU A 104 -4.72 -4.28 12.19
N LYS A 105 -4.23 -5.48 12.52
CA LYS A 105 -4.92 -6.74 12.19
C LYS A 105 -6.30 -6.82 12.83
N GLU A 106 -6.41 -6.52 14.12
CA GLU A 106 -7.69 -6.53 14.84
C GLU A 106 -8.69 -5.53 14.25
N ILE A 107 -8.24 -4.34 13.84
CA ILE A 107 -9.09 -3.33 13.18
C ILE A 107 -9.58 -3.83 11.82
N SER A 108 -8.70 -4.43 11.01
CA SER A 108 -9.05 -5.01 9.70
C SER A 108 -10.06 -6.15 9.85
N GLU A 109 -9.88 -7.04 10.81
CA GLU A 109 -10.82 -8.15 11.07
C GLU A 109 -12.19 -7.65 11.55
N LYS A 110 -12.23 -6.64 12.42
CA LYS A 110 -13.50 -6.02 12.85
C LYS A 110 -14.24 -5.34 11.69
N LYS A 111 -13.53 -4.65 10.79
CA LYS A 111 -14.13 -4.07 9.58
C LYS A 111 -14.71 -5.14 8.66
N LYS A 112 -13.96 -6.23 8.40
CA LYS A 112 -14.44 -7.35 7.57
C LYS A 112 -15.67 -8.04 8.17
N LYS A 113 -15.72 -8.20 9.50
CA LYS A 113 -16.88 -8.77 10.19
C LYS A 113 -18.12 -7.88 10.07
N LYS A 114 -17.99 -6.56 10.28
CA LYS A 114 -19.11 -5.62 10.11
C LYS A 114 -19.70 -5.64 8.70
N ILE A 115 -18.85 -5.60 7.68
CA ILE A 115 -19.30 -5.62 6.28
C ILE A 115 -20.09 -6.90 5.98
N LYS A 116 -19.62 -8.07 6.45
CA LYS A 116 -20.34 -9.33 6.27
C LYS A 116 -21.70 -9.35 6.98
N THR A 117 -21.80 -8.78 8.18
CA THR A 117 -23.08 -8.71 8.91
C THR A 117 -24.07 -7.78 8.22
N GLU A 118 -23.60 -6.66 7.67
CA GLU A 118 -24.45 -5.72 6.90
C GLU A 118 -24.92 -6.31 5.55
N GLU A 119 -24.16 -7.22 4.94
CA GLU A 119 -24.57 -7.96 3.74
C GLU A 119 -25.54 -9.12 4.01
N GLU A 120 -25.57 -9.66 5.24
CA GLU A 120 -26.50 -10.75 5.63
C GLU A 120 -27.86 -10.23 6.14
N GLU A 121 -27.96 -8.95 6.55
CA GLU A 121 -29.18 -8.30 7.04
C GLU A 121 -30.03 -7.63 5.95
N ASN A 122 -29.55 -7.61 4.70
CA ASN A 122 -30.18 -6.95 3.54
C ASN A 122 -30.61 -7.96 2.46
#